data_AF-A0A8C6XF04-F1
#
_entry.id   AF-A0A8C6XF04-F1
#
_cell.length_a   1.000
_cell.length_b   1.000
_cell.length_c   1.000
_cell.angle_alpha   90.00
_cell.angle_beta   90.00
_cell.angle_gamma   90.00
#
_symmetry.space_group_name_H-M   'P 1'
#
loop_
_entity.id
_entity.type
_entity.pdbx_description
1 polymer ?
#
loop_
_entity_poly.entity_id
_entity_poly.type
_entity_poly.pdbx_seq_one_letter_code
_entity_poly.pdbx_strand_id
1 'polypeptide(L)'
;MKRSIIQYVVKLQDQKNKYQSNISIFYIFHPGYTRLCLSDYSIFSETIEICPDGHNFCFKKFPKGITRLPWVIRGCAATCPKAEARVYVDCCARDKCNR
;
A
#
# COMPACT_ATOMS: atom_id res chain seq x y z
N MET A 1 7.86 -0.07 -25.47
CA MET A 1 6.69 -0.46 -24.65
C MET A 1 5.64 0.64 -24.75
N LYS A 2 4.43 0.34 -25.25
CA LYS A 2 3.37 1.34 -25.40
C LYS A 2 2.66 1.50 -24.04
N ARG A 3 2.61 2.72 -23.51
CA ARG A 3 1.80 3.08 -22.33
C ARG A 3 0.40 3.44 -22.83
N SER A 4 -0.63 2.80 -22.31
CA SER A 4 -2.03 3.16 -22.57
C SER A 4 -2.55 3.95 -21.38
N ILE A 5 -2.98 5.19 -21.61
CA ILE A 5 -3.66 6.02 -20.61
C ILE A 5 -5.16 5.76 -20.77
N ILE A 6 -5.81 5.30 -19.71
CA ILE A 6 -7.27 5.11 -19.70
C ILE A 6 -7.87 6.22 -18.84
N GLN A 7 -8.75 7.03 -19.44
CA GLN A 7 -9.44 8.13 -18.76
C GLN A 7 -10.81 7.65 -18.30
N TYR A 8 -11.05 7.67 -16.98
CA TYR A 8 -12.37 7.43 -16.41
C TYR A 8 -12.86 8.72 -15.71
N VAL A 9 -14.09 9.13 -16.05
CA VAL A 9 -14.77 10.25 -15.38
C VAL A 9 -15.67 9.66 -14.30
N VAL A 10 -15.30 9.85 -13.04
CA VAL A 10 -16.11 9.38 -11.90
C VAL A 10 -16.92 10.55 -11.36
N LYS A 11 -18.24 10.34 -11.21
CA LYS A 11 -19.13 11.28 -10.52
C LYS A 11 -19.18 10.87 -9.05
N LEU A 12 -18.55 11.65 -8.17
CA LEU A 12 -18.79 11.53 -6.74
C LEU A 12 -20.11 12.26 -6.41
N GLN A 13 -21.02 11.57 -5.72
CA GLN A 13 -22.18 12.21 -5.10
C GLN A 13 -21.96 12.26 -3.59
N ASP A 14 -21.79 13.47 -3.06
CA ASP A 14 -21.84 13.71 -1.62
C ASP A 14 -23.32 13.63 -1.18
N GLN A 15 -23.63 12.77 -0.21
CA GLN A 15 -25.00 12.56 0.28
C GLN A 15 -25.56 13.75 1.10
N LYS A 16 -24.83 14.87 1.25
CA LYS A 16 -25.28 16.00 2.09
C LYS A 16 -25.18 17.40 1.48
N ASN A 17 -24.60 17.61 0.29
CA ASN A 17 -24.74 18.91 -0.38
C ASN A 17 -24.46 18.84 -1.88
N LYS A 18 -25.35 19.47 -2.66
CA LYS A 18 -25.46 19.44 -4.12
C LYS A 18 -24.32 20.22 -4.81
N TYR A 19 -23.10 19.72 -4.72
CA TYR A 19 -21.96 20.21 -5.51
C TYR A 19 -21.37 19.04 -6.31
N GLN A 20 -21.47 19.11 -7.64
CA GLN A 20 -21.08 18.03 -8.54
C GLN A 20 -19.70 18.34 -9.13
N SER A 21 -18.64 17.77 -8.56
CA SER A 21 -17.30 17.82 -9.13
C SER A 21 -17.07 16.61 -10.05
N ASN A 22 -16.62 16.88 -11.27
CA ASN A 22 -16.13 15.83 -12.18
C ASN A 22 -14.63 15.67 -11.91
N ILE A 23 -14.24 14.58 -11.25
CA ILE A 23 -12.82 14.26 -11.06
C ILE A 23 -12.38 13.39 -12.24
N SER A 24 -11.38 13.87 -12.98
CA SER A 24 -10.68 13.07 -13.98
C SER A 24 -9.58 12.27 -13.29
N ILE A 25 -9.78 10.96 -13.14
CA ILE A 25 -8.76 10.07 -12.58
C ILE A 25 -8.06 9.39 -13.76
N PHE A 26 -6.76 9.66 -13.88
CA PHE A 26 -5.91 8.98 -14.85
C PHE A 26 -5.39 7.68 -14.23
N TYR A 27 -5.89 6.54 -14.72
CA TYR A 27 -5.33 5.24 -14.35
C TYR A 27 -4.29 4.83 -15.37
N ILE A 28 -3.05 4.65 -14.92
CA ILE A 28 -1.99 4.07 -15.73
C ILE A 28 -2.12 2.55 -15.57
N PHE A 29 -2.52 1.87 -16.65
CA PHE A 29 -2.59 0.40 -16.66
C PHE A 29 -1.20 -0.17 -16.88
N HIS A 30 -0.67 -0.87 -15.87
CA HIS A 30 0.60 -1.57 -15.93
C HIS A 30 0.32 -3.08 -16.12
N PRO A 31 0.68 -3.70 -17.25
CA PRO A 31 0.42 -5.13 -17.52
C PRO A 31 1.34 -6.10 -16.74
N GLY A 32 1.82 -5.70 -15.56
CA GLY A 32 2.61 -6.54 -14.64
C GLY A 32 1.83 -6.83 -13.37
N TYR A 33 1.96 -8.04 -12.82
CA TYR A 33 1.32 -8.41 -11.56
C TYR A 33 1.66 -7.37 -10.48
N THR A 34 0.61 -6.72 -9.95
CA THR A 34 0.75 -5.67 -8.94
C THR A 34 0.59 -6.29 -7.56
N ARG A 35 1.64 -6.25 -6.74
CA ARG A 35 1.64 -6.77 -5.37
C ARG A 35 0.69 -5.96 -4.49
N LEU A 36 -0.05 -6.62 -3.60
CA LEU A 36 -0.85 -5.96 -2.59
C LEU A 36 -0.23 -6.15 -1.21
N CYS A 37 0.04 -5.06 -0.50
CA CYS A 37 0.59 -5.09 0.85
C CYS A 37 -0.30 -4.34 1.83
N LEU A 38 -0.20 -4.66 3.12
CA LEU A 38 -0.84 -3.87 4.16
C LEU A 38 0.01 -2.61 4.39
N SER A 39 -0.61 -1.45 4.39
CA SER A 39 -0.01 -0.18 4.85
C SER A 39 -0.33 0.07 6.32
N ASP A 40 -1.49 -0.41 6.78
CA ASP A 40 -1.88 -0.41 8.18
C ASP A 40 -2.64 -1.70 8.54
N TYR A 41 -2.50 -2.14 9.78
CA TYR A 41 -3.15 -3.35 10.29
C TYR A 41 -3.37 -3.26 11.80
N SER A 42 -4.62 -3.42 12.20
CA SER A 42 -5.08 -3.59 13.57
C SER A 42 -6.00 -4.81 13.66
N ILE A 43 -6.39 -5.19 14.88
CA ILE A 43 -7.36 -6.27 15.11
C ILE A 43 -8.73 -5.92 14.48
N PHE A 44 -9.01 -4.62 14.26
CA PHE A 44 -10.31 -4.11 13.81
C PHE A 44 -10.30 -3.56 12.37
N SER A 45 -9.12 -3.37 11.76
CA SER A 45 -8.99 -2.74 10.45
C SER A 45 -7.75 -3.22 9.70
N GLU A 46 -7.89 -3.44 8.39
CA GLU A 46 -6.79 -3.67 7.47
C GLU A 46 -6.83 -2.60 6.37
N THR A 47 -5.74 -1.87 6.19
CA THR A 47 -5.58 -0.93 5.07
C THR A 47 -4.59 -1.52 4.07
N ILE A 48 -5.02 -1.63 2.82
CA ILE A 48 -4.23 -2.25 1.74
C ILE A 48 -3.76 -1.15 0.79
N GLU A 49 -2.51 -1.25 0.36
CA GLU A 49 -1.94 -0.45 -0.71
C GLU A 49 -1.57 -1.31 -1.90
N ILE A 50 -1.71 -0.73 -3.09
CA ILE A 50 -1.27 -1.31 -4.35
C ILE A 50 0.19 -0.92 -4.53
N CYS A 51 1.08 -1.91 -4.63
CA CYS A 51 2.51 -1.64 -4.75
C CYS A 51 2.87 -1.08 -6.14
N PRO A 52 3.79 -0.11 -6.22
CA PRO A 52 4.29 0.36 -7.50
C PRO A 52 5.08 -0.75 -8.23
N ASP A 53 5.24 -0.59 -9.54
CA ASP A 53 6.01 -1.52 -10.36
C ASP A 53 7.40 -1.81 -9.76
N GLY A 54 7.80 -3.07 -9.79
CA GLY A 54 9.07 -3.53 -9.22
C GLY A 54 9.08 -3.72 -7.71
N HIS A 55 8.00 -3.36 -6.99
CA HIS A 55 7.89 -3.58 -5.54
C HIS A 55 7.19 -4.91 -5.25
N ASN A 56 7.97 -6.00 -5.33
CA ASN A 56 7.45 -7.36 -5.22
C ASN A 56 7.36 -7.90 -3.78
N PHE A 57 7.86 -7.16 -2.79
CA PHE A 57 7.88 -7.56 -1.39
C PHE A 57 6.99 -6.64 -0.55
N CYS A 58 6.31 -7.24 0.43
CA CYS A 58 5.73 -6.51 1.55
C CYS A 58 6.73 -6.54 2.70
N PHE A 59 6.84 -5.44 3.44
CA PHE A 59 7.65 -5.37 4.65
C PHE A 59 6.82 -4.99 5.88
N LYS A 60 7.34 -5.36 7.04
CA LYS A 60 6.85 -4.97 8.36
C LYS A 60 8.04 -4.62 9.25
N LYS A 61 8.08 -3.38 9.76
CA LYS A 61 9.08 -2.91 10.72
C LYS A 61 8.46 -2.81 12.10
N PHE A 62 9.14 -3.37 13.11
CA PHE A 62 8.69 -3.32 14.51
C PHE A 62 9.88 -3.20 15.46
N PRO A 63 9.71 -2.55 16.63
CA PRO A 63 10.82 -2.29 17.55
C PRO A 63 11.37 -3.57 18.19
N LYS A 64 12.70 -3.61 18.39
CA LYS A 64 13.40 -4.65 19.16
C LYS A 64 13.30 -4.35 20.65
N GLY A 65 12.75 -5.27 21.44
CA GLY A 65 12.82 -5.24 22.91
C GLY A 65 11.84 -4.29 23.62
N ILE A 66 11.17 -3.37 22.93
CA ILE A 66 10.15 -2.49 23.51
C ILE A 66 8.77 -2.87 22.96
N THR A 67 8.01 -3.64 23.73
CA THR A 67 6.65 -4.12 23.39
C THR A 67 5.56 -3.05 23.46
N ARG A 68 5.89 -1.85 23.97
CA ARG A 68 4.92 -0.75 24.26
C ARG A 68 4.90 0.39 23.25
N LEU A 69 5.70 0.33 22.18
CA LEU A 69 5.70 1.36 21.16
C LEU A 69 4.84 0.92 19.96
N PRO A 70 3.72 1.61 19.65
CA PRO A 70 2.71 1.15 18.69
C PRO A 70 3.11 1.38 17.22
N TRP A 71 4.34 1.81 16.94
CA TRP A 71 4.74 2.15 15.58
C TRP A 71 5.21 0.90 14.83
N VAL A 72 4.24 0.15 14.31
CA VAL A 72 4.49 -0.85 13.29
C VAL A 72 4.34 -0.18 11.94
N ILE A 73 5.43 -0.12 11.17
CA ILE A 73 5.41 0.45 9.82
C ILE A 73 5.32 -0.70 8.83
N ARG A 74 4.39 -0.60 7.88
CA ARG A 74 4.18 -1.60 6.85
C ARG A 74 4.16 -0.94 5.48
N GLY A 75 4.44 -1.73 4.45
CA GLY A 75 4.20 -1.32 3.08
C GLY A 75 4.94 -2.16 2.04
N CYS A 76 5.08 -1.58 0.85
CA CYS A 76 5.72 -2.17 -0.30
C CYS A 76 7.23 -1.88 -0.36
N ALA A 77 8.02 -2.83 -0.86
CA ALA A 77 9.44 -2.66 -1.11
C ALA A 77 9.90 -3.41 -2.38
N ALA A 78 10.81 -2.80 -3.13
CA ALA A 78 11.51 -3.45 -4.25
C ALA A 78 12.50 -4.52 -3.76
N THR A 79 13.16 -4.25 -2.63
CA THR A 79 14.07 -5.16 -1.93
C THR A 79 13.76 -5.12 -0.44
N CYS A 80 13.94 -6.23 0.27
CA CYS A 80 13.71 -6.26 1.71
C CYS A 80 14.56 -5.19 2.43
N PRO A 81 13.97 -4.26 3.20
CA PRO A 81 14.72 -3.23 3.90
C PRO A 81 15.74 -3.82 4.87
N LYS A 82 16.89 -3.17 5.02
CA LYS A 82 17.91 -3.59 5.99
C LYS A 82 17.41 -3.36 7.42
N ALA A 83 17.63 -4.34 8.30
CA ALA A 83 17.32 -4.19 9.71
C ALA A 83 18.28 -3.21 10.40
N GLU A 84 17.73 -2.38 11.28
CA GLU A 84 18.48 -1.41 12.09
C GLU A 84 18.70 -1.97 13.51
N ALA A 85 19.59 -1.33 14.29
CA ALA A 85 20.01 -1.82 15.61
C ALA A 85 18.84 -2.04 16.58
N ARG A 86 17.73 -1.28 16.44
CA ARG A 86 16.54 -1.35 17.30
C ARG A 86 15.25 -1.71 16.56
N VAL A 87 15.35 -2.19 15.32
CA VAL A 87 14.18 -2.49 14.47
C VAL A 87 14.32 -3.89 13.87
N TYR A 88 13.30 -4.72 14.06
CA TYR A 88 13.10 -5.94 13.27
C TYR A 88 12.43 -5.58 11.96
N VAL A 89 12.87 -6.22 10.89
CA VAL A 89 12.26 -6.12 9.57
C VAL A 89 11.87 -7.53 9.15
N ASP A 90 10.59 -7.73 8.86
CA ASP A 90 10.07 -8.94 8.26
C ASP A 90 9.62 -8.64 6.83
N CYS A 91 9.90 -9.54 5.91
CA CYS A 91 9.65 -9.38 4.49
C CYS A 91 9.04 -10.64 3.90
N CYS A 92 8.07 -10.46 3.02
CA CYS A 92 7.36 -11.58 2.40
C CYS A 92 6.89 -11.20 0.99
N ALA A 93 6.75 -12.20 0.11
CA ALA A 93 6.44 -12.02 -1.32
C ALA A 93 5.07 -12.64 -1.69
N ARG A 94 4.07 -12.43 -0.84
CA ARG A 94 2.67 -12.84 -1.06
C ARG A 94 1.76 -11.66 -0.80
N ASP A 95 0.55 -11.68 -1.36
CA ASP A 95 -0.40 -10.58 -1.10
C ASP A 95 -0.83 -10.55 0.37
N LYS A 96 -0.82 -9.34 0.96
CA LYS A 96 -1.21 -9.05 2.35
C LYS A 96 -0.50 -9.90 3.41
N CYS A 97 0.72 -10.34 3.11
CA CYS A 97 1.46 -11.25 3.99
C CYS A 97 2.06 -10.58 5.23
N ASN A 98 2.10 -9.25 5.28
CA ASN A 98 2.77 -8.44 6.31
C ASN A 98 1.84 -8.03 7.48
N ARG A 99 0.98 -8.94 7.95
CA ARG A 99 0.08 -8.73 9.10
C ARG A 99 0.88 -8.51 10.39
#